data_AF-A0A497M176-F1
#
_entry.id   AF-A0A497M176-F1
#
_cell.length_a   1.000
_cell.length_b   1.000
_cell.length_c   1.000
_cell.angle_alpha   90.00
_cell.angle_beta   90.00
_cell.angle_gamma   90.00
#
_symmetry.space_group_name_H-M   'P 1'
#
loop_
_entity.id
_entity.type
_entity.pdbx_description
1 polymer ?
#
loop_
_entity_poly.entity_id
_entity_poly.type
_entity_poly.pdbx_seq_one_letter_code
_entity_poly.pdbx_strand_id
1 'polypeptide(L)'
;MSFLSDDVKRTSELLRLGAKDRVLEYERRLASAKGLYERLLSDFIISGFSFEQAYETALKFFGSHKVRFAGIDGTMYSNPLYDLMIFFGGAYAATGTVTFRREGEPQVDYDSTFLKSGVNLSSVVPVYINEVPEIDQTFFDFEGASDLAPSKPLIDQTIVNNATIANWIMTFAEYYLAYRLASDEDKNIRIIFMDRTLSGERASLLYDTSKYELWKVKSNLLGIEVDGVPIDEKDLAYGRYCIKNPKLGVPPPRGDFLRYAIVFLIQEDGPLTLDEICEKLGVKDEKRRKRVERFLQTSVKDKYILLRGDRYEANPRYVDTWSRLKKLVRQLGDRFFFHRGEEGFNVMKVRKGGRECWLTTLDIAFLSLFCLEMLVEECWRRRILLIGLTKDTAARDFKRQLIPILRNEGLLCSRI
;
A
#
# COMPACT_ATOMS: atom_id res chain seq x y z
N MET A 1 -6.56 -36.84 -53.18
CA MET A 1 -6.32 -36.96 -51.73
C MET A 1 -5.90 -35.59 -51.23
N SER A 2 -6.63 -35.05 -50.25
CA SER A 2 -6.59 -33.62 -49.88
C SER A 2 -5.52 -33.34 -48.82
N PHE A 3 -4.47 -32.62 -49.21
CA PHE A 3 -3.39 -32.14 -48.33
C PHE A 3 -3.91 -31.40 -47.07
N LEU A 4 -5.08 -30.74 -47.16
CA LEU A 4 -5.71 -30.07 -46.02
C LEU A 4 -6.10 -31.02 -44.88
N SER A 5 -6.44 -32.28 -45.18
CA SER A 5 -6.87 -33.25 -44.17
C SER A 5 -5.73 -33.71 -43.27
N ASP A 6 -4.52 -33.82 -43.84
CA ASP A 6 -3.35 -34.33 -43.13
C ASP A 6 -2.68 -33.24 -42.29
N ASP A 7 -2.66 -32.00 -42.76
CA ASP A 7 -2.17 -30.85 -41.98
C ASP A 7 -3.06 -30.53 -40.77
N VAL A 8 -4.39 -30.65 -40.92
CA VAL A 8 -5.33 -30.49 -39.80
C VAL A 8 -5.19 -31.62 -38.79
N LYS A 9 -4.99 -32.88 -39.24
CA LYS A 9 -4.69 -34.02 -38.35
C LYS A 9 -3.40 -33.81 -37.59
N ARG A 10 -2.32 -33.43 -38.26
CA ARG A 10 -1.02 -33.16 -37.64
C ARG A 10 -1.11 -32.03 -36.62
N THR A 11 -1.82 -30.95 -36.93
CA THR A 11 -2.04 -29.83 -36.00
C THR A 11 -2.82 -30.28 -34.76
N SER A 12 -3.87 -31.08 -34.94
CA SER A 12 -4.66 -31.65 -33.84
C SER A 12 -3.82 -32.58 -32.95
N GLU A 13 -2.98 -33.43 -33.56
CA GLU A 13 -2.09 -34.32 -32.83
C GLU A 13 -1.02 -33.57 -32.03
N LEU A 14 -0.41 -32.53 -32.62
CA LEU A 14 0.57 -31.68 -31.94
C LEU A 14 -0.06 -30.90 -30.78
N LEU A 15 -1.28 -30.37 -30.95
CA LEU A 15 -2.03 -29.73 -29.87
C LEU A 15 -2.34 -30.71 -28.74
N ARG A 16 -2.78 -31.94 -29.08
CA ARG A 16 -3.08 -32.97 -28.08
C ARG A 16 -1.83 -33.41 -27.32
N LEU A 17 -0.70 -33.63 -28.01
CA LEU A 17 0.56 -34.00 -27.39
C LEU A 17 1.08 -32.87 -26.50
N GLY A 18 1.07 -31.63 -26.99
CA GLY A 18 1.44 -30.46 -26.18
C GLY A 18 0.56 -30.29 -24.94
N ALA A 19 -0.76 -30.48 -25.07
CA ALA A 19 -1.67 -30.43 -23.92
C ALA A 19 -1.39 -31.56 -22.91
N LYS A 20 -1.14 -32.78 -23.39
CA LYS A 20 -0.80 -33.93 -22.52
C LYS A 20 0.52 -33.70 -21.78
N ASP A 21 1.54 -33.16 -22.45
CA ASP A 21 2.81 -32.81 -21.82
C ASP A 21 2.62 -31.74 -20.75
N ARG A 22 1.77 -30.74 -21.00
CA ARG A 22 1.44 -29.72 -19.99
C ARG A 22 0.73 -30.32 -18.77
N VAL A 23 -0.22 -31.23 -18.97
CA VAL A 23 -0.91 -31.93 -17.87
C VAL A 23 0.09 -32.76 -17.05
N LEU A 24 0.96 -33.53 -17.70
CA LEU A 24 2.01 -34.31 -17.03
C LEU A 24 3.04 -33.44 -16.30
N GLU A 25 3.33 -32.24 -16.82
CA GLU A 25 4.15 -31.24 -16.14
C GLU A 25 3.45 -30.70 -14.89
N TYR A 26 2.14 -30.40 -14.98
CA TYR A 26 1.33 -29.99 -13.83
C TYR A 26 1.23 -31.09 -12.77
N GLU A 27 0.99 -32.34 -13.14
CA GLU A 27 0.97 -33.47 -12.21
C GLU A 27 2.30 -33.63 -11.49
N ARG A 28 3.43 -33.53 -12.19
CA ARG A 28 4.76 -33.57 -11.57
C ARG A 28 4.99 -32.41 -10.60
N ARG A 29 4.54 -31.19 -10.95
CA ARG A 29 4.60 -30.02 -10.07
C ARG A 29 3.65 -30.12 -8.87
N LEU A 30 2.49 -30.74 -9.02
CA LEU A 30 1.55 -30.99 -7.92
C LEU A 30 2.04 -32.09 -7.00
N ALA A 31 2.67 -33.14 -7.55
CA ALA A 31 3.27 -34.21 -6.75
C ALA A 31 4.37 -33.66 -5.81
N SER A 32 5.16 -32.69 -6.26
CA SER A 32 6.14 -32.02 -5.38
C SER A 32 5.50 -31.08 -4.35
N ALA A 33 4.29 -30.58 -4.62
CA ALA A 33 3.51 -29.76 -3.69
C ALA A 33 2.67 -30.58 -2.70
N LYS A 34 2.43 -31.87 -2.95
CA LYS A 34 1.63 -32.75 -2.09
C LYS A 34 2.16 -32.80 -0.65
N GLY A 35 3.47 -32.90 -0.49
CA GLY A 35 4.10 -32.89 0.84
C GLY A 35 3.96 -31.55 1.58
N LEU A 36 3.93 -30.43 0.86
CA LEU A 36 3.64 -29.10 1.45
C LEU A 36 2.15 -28.97 1.82
N TYR A 37 1.27 -29.51 0.97
CA TYR A 37 -0.17 -29.51 1.22
C TYR A 37 -0.53 -30.29 2.48
N GLU A 38 -0.14 -31.56 2.56
CA GLU A 38 -0.51 -32.46 3.65
C GLU A 38 0.07 -32.05 5.02
N ARG A 39 1.17 -31.30 5.03
CA ARG A 39 1.88 -30.93 6.27
C ARG A 39 1.60 -29.52 6.76
N LEU A 40 1.08 -28.65 5.90
CA LEU A 40 0.97 -27.23 6.20
C LEU A 40 -0.34 -26.66 5.63
N LEU A 41 -0.53 -26.72 4.31
CA LEU A 41 -1.66 -26.00 3.71
C LEU A 41 -3.00 -26.58 4.17
N SER A 42 -3.08 -27.90 4.41
CA SER A 42 -4.28 -28.53 4.97
C SER A 42 -4.74 -27.88 6.27
N ASP A 43 -3.80 -27.49 7.13
CA ASP A 43 -4.09 -26.91 8.44
C ASP A 43 -4.53 -25.44 8.34
N PHE A 44 -4.13 -24.75 7.27
CA PHE A 44 -4.57 -23.39 6.95
C PHE A 44 -5.86 -23.34 6.12
N ILE A 45 -6.27 -24.46 5.50
CA ILE A 45 -7.51 -24.55 4.74
C ILE A 45 -8.64 -24.82 5.72
N ILE A 46 -9.35 -23.76 6.09
CA ILE A 46 -10.58 -23.87 6.86
C ILE A 46 -11.70 -24.30 5.91
N SER A 47 -12.23 -25.51 6.12
CA SER A 47 -13.38 -26.05 5.40
C SER A 47 -14.54 -26.24 6.38
N GLY A 48 -15.75 -25.87 5.95
CA GLY A 48 -16.93 -25.84 6.81
C GLY A 48 -16.94 -24.62 7.74
N PHE A 49 -17.80 -23.65 7.46
CA PHE A 49 -17.94 -22.45 8.29
C PHE A 49 -19.01 -22.67 9.36
N SER A 50 -18.67 -22.44 10.63
CA SER A 50 -19.66 -22.45 11.71
C SER A 50 -20.41 -21.11 11.74
N PHE A 51 -21.70 -21.15 11.41
CA PHE A 51 -22.56 -19.97 11.43
C PHE A 51 -22.75 -19.43 12.85
N GLU A 52 -22.86 -20.31 13.85
CA GLU A 52 -22.91 -19.92 15.26
C GLU A 52 -21.64 -19.19 15.68
N GLN A 53 -20.45 -19.71 15.37
CA GLN A 53 -19.19 -19.03 15.70
C GLN A 53 -19.06 -17.69 14.96
N ALA A 54 -19.50 -17.60 13.71
CA ALA A 54 -19.51 -16.35 12.95
C ALA A 54 -20.44 -15.30 13.60
N TYR A 55 -21.63 -15.72 14.04
CA TYR A 55 -22.59 -14.88 14.75
C TYR A 55 -22.03 -14.37 16.09
N GLU A 56 -21.49 -15.26 16.93
CA GLU A 56 -20.88 -14.88 18.21
C GLU A 56 -19.66 -13.97 18.03
N THR A 57 -18.84 -14.25 17.01
CA THR A 57 -17.69 -13.41 16.67
C THR A 57 -18.14 -12.03 16.22
N ALA A 58 -19.21 -11.93 15.42
CA ALA A 58 -19.76 -10.65 14.99
C ALA A 58 -20.27 -9.82 16.17
N LEU A 59 -21.02 -10.44 17.11
CA LEU A 59 -21.45 -9.78 18.34
C LEU A 59 -20.27 -9.29 19.19
N LYS A 60 -19.25 -10.14 19.37
CA LYS A 60 -18.08 -9.79 20.17
C LYS A 60 -17.22 -8.69 19.54
N PHE A 61 -17.01 -8.75 18.22
CA PHE A 61 -16.10 -7.86 17.51
C PHE A 61 -16.78 -6.54 17.12
N PHE A 62 -17.94 -6.61 16.46
CA PHE A 62 -18.67 -5.44 15.97
C PHE A 62 -19.67 -4.87 16.99
N GLY A 63 -20.06 -5.64 18.01
CA GLY A 63 -21.14 -5.29 18.92
C GLY A 63 -22.54 -5.52 18.34
N SER A 64 -22.65 -6.08 17.13
CA SER A 64 -23.91 -6.31 16.43
C SER A 64 -23.77 -7.48 15.46
N HIS A 65 -24.85 -8.24 15.28
CA HIS A 65 -24.95 -9.27 14.25
C HIS A 65 -25.39 -8.71 12.89
N LYS A 66 -25.74 -7.41 12.82
CA LYS A 66 -26.09 -6.70 11.59
C LYS A 66 -25.16 -5.49 11.43
N VAL A 67 -24.36 -5.48 10.37
CA VAL A 67 -23.31 -4.48 10.17
C VAL A 67 -23.21 -4.05 8.71
N ARG A 68 -22.75 -2.81 8.49
CA ARG A 68 -22.54 -2.29 7.13
C ARG A 68 -21.16 -2.65 6.59
N PHE A 69 -21.10 -2.91 5.30
CA PHE A 69 -19.85 -3.18 4.59
C PHE A 69 -19.66 -2.23 3.40
N ALA A 70 -18.42 -2.09 2.96
CA ALA A 70 -18.03 -1.43 1.72
C ALA A 70 -17.01 -2.29 0.97
N GLY A 71 -17.29 -2.62 -0.29
CA GLY A 71 -16.33 -3.21 -1.22
C GLY A 71 -15.83 -2.14 -2.19
N ILE A 72 -14.52 -1.99 -2.27
CA ILE A 72 -13.88 -0.90 -3.01
C ILE A 72 -13.04 -1.49 -4.14
N ASP A 73 -13.24 -0.91 -5.32
CA ASP A 73 -12.49 -1.23 -6.52
C ASP A 73 -12.19 0.06 -7.30
N GLY A 74 -11.12 0.01 -8.08
CA GLY A 74 -10.61 1.11 -8.88
C GLY A 74 -10.87 0.93 -10.36
N THR A 75 -10.88 2.04 -11.08
CA THR A 75 -10.79 2.04 -12.53
C THR A 75 -9.83 3.13 -12.99
N MET A 76 -9.12 2.84 -14.07
CA MET A 76 -8.19 3.78 -14.68
C MET A 76 -8.29 3.72 -16.20
N TYR A 77 -8.00 4.84 -16.83
CA TYR A 77 -7.72 4.88 -18.26
C TYR A 77 -6.65 5.93 -18.56
N SER A 78 -5.87 5.66 -19.60
CA SER A 78 -4.95 6.61 -20.19
C SER A 78 -5.32 6.72 -21.66
N ASN A 79 -5.65 7.91 -22.14
CA ASN A 79 -6.04 8.12 -23.53
C ASN A 79 -5.19 9.22 -24.18
N PRO A 80 -4.40 8.91 -25.22
CA PRO A 80 -3.71 9.93 -26.00
C PRO A 80 -4.71 10.74 -26.83
N LEU A 81 -4.54 12.06 -26.84
CA LEU A 81 -5.32 13.01 -27.62
C LEU A 81 -4.38 14.09 -28.19
N TYR A 82 -3.94 13.93 -29.43
CA TYR A 82 -2.89 14.76 -30.03
C TYR A 82 -1.63 14.80 -29.14
N ASP A 83 -1.14 15.99 -28.80
CA ASP A 83 0.04 16.19 -27.95
C ASP A 83 -0.28 16.07 -26.45
N LEU A 84 -1.52 15.71 -26.09
CA LEU A 84 -1.98 15.53 -24.72
C LEU A 84 -2.18 14.05 -24.40
N MET A 85 -1.94 13.71 -23.14
CA MET A 85 -2.36 12.48 -22.51
C MET A 85 -3.40 12.80 -21.45
N ILE A 86 -4.56 12.16 -21.54
CA ILE A 86 -5.62 12.26 -20.54
C ILE A 86 -5.50 11.05 -19.63
N PHE A 87 -5.10 11.29 -18.39
CA PHE A 87 -5.07 10.29 -17.34
C PHE A 87 -6.34 10.37 -16.51
N PHE A 88 -6.96 9.24 -16.26
CA PHE A 88 -8.05 9.12 -15.31
C PHE A 88 -7.77 8.00 -14.34
N GLY A 89 -8.04 8.29 -13.08
CA GLY A 89 -8.10 7.31 -12.02
C GLY A 89 -9.28 7.63 -11.13
N GLY A 90 -9.99 6.59 -10.71
CA GLY A 90 -11.07 6.71 -9.78
C GLY A 90 -11.31 5.42 -9.01
N ALA A 91 -12.11 5.52 -7.97
CA ALA A 91 -12.53 4.41 -7.15
C ALA A 91 -14.03 4.50 -6.86
N TYR A 92 -14.63 3.34 -6.66
CA TYR A 92 -16.04 3.20 -6.36
C TYR A 92 -16.24 2.25 -5.18
N ALA A 93 -17.21 2.57 -4.32
CA ALA A 93 -17.60 1.72 -3.20
C ALA A 93 -19.00 1.12 -3.39
N ALA A 94 -19.04 -0.19 -3.53
CA ALA A 94 -20.23 -1.03 -3.36
C ALA A 94 -20.55 -1.13 -1.87
N THR A 95 -21.72 -0.67 -1.42
CA THR A 95 -22.08 -0.74 0.00
C THR A 95 -23.32 -1.56 0.25
N GLY A 96 -23.47 -2.06 1.47
CA GLY A 96 -24.61 -2.86 1.87
C GLY A 96 -24.54 -3.23 3.35
N THR A 97 -25.35 -4.21 3.73
CA THR A 97 -25.43 -4.76 5.07
C THR A 97 -25.22 -6.26 5.06
N VAL A 98 -24.43 -6.77 6.00
CA VAL A 98 -24.35 -8.20 6.31
C VAL A 98 -25.10 -8.45 7.61
N THR A 99 -26.01 -9.42 7.59
CA THR A 99 -26.71 -9.93 8.78
C THR A 99 -26.25 -11.36 9.05
N PHE A 100 -25.44 -11.53 10.09
CA PHE A 100 -25.00 -12.84 10.58
C PHE A 100 -26.18 -13.55 11.25
N ARG A 101 -26.33 -14.86 11.00
CA ARG A 101 -27.40 -15.71 11.52
C ARG A 101 -26.80 -16.91 12.24
N ARG A 102 -27.42 -17.38 13.33
CA ARG A 102 -26.93 -18.55 14.08
C ARG A 102 -27.06 -19.85 13.31
N GLU A 103 -28.16 -20.03 12.58
CA GLU A 103 -28.54 -21.31 11.97
C GLU A 103 -28.50 -21.27 10.43
N GLY A 104 -27.66 -20.40 9.85
CA GLY A 104 -27.56 -20.33 8.39
C GLY A 104 -26.54 -19.32 7.91
N GLU A 105 -26.38 -19.26 6.58
CA GLU A 105 -25.46 -18.35 5.94
C GLU A 105 -25.80 -16.87 6.26
N PRO A 106 -24.78 -15.99 6.35
CA PRO A 106 -25.01 -14.56 6.49
C PRO A 106 -25.83 -14.04 5.31
N GLN A 107 -26.86 -13.24 5.60
CA GLN A 107 -27.61 -12.53 4.57
C GLN A 107 -26.84 -11.28 4.17
N VAL A 108 -26.67 -11.07 2.87
CA VAL A 108 -26.02 -9.88 2.30
C VAL A 108 -27.06 -9.10 1.50
N ASP A 109 -27.35 -7.87 1.95
CA ASP A 109 -28.25 -6.94 1.27
C ASP A 109 -27.43 -5.76 0.73
N TYR A 110 -27.46 -5.56 -0.58
CA TYR A 110 -26.78 -4.43 -1.23
C TYR A 110 -27.68 -3.19 -1.24
N ASP A 111 -27.09 -2.01 -1.07
CA ASP A 111 -27.83 -0.75 -1.16
C ASP A 111 -28.35 -0.57 -2.61
N SER A 112 -29.66 -0.39 -2.79
CA SER A 112 -30.34 -0.42 -4.10
C SER A 112 -29.96 0.72 -5.07
N THR A 113 -29.18 1.69 -4.59
CA THR A 113 -28.77 2.89 -5.31
C THR A 113 -27.32 2.83 -5.80
N PHE A 114 -26.81 1.65 -6.16
CA PHE A 114 -25.46 1.46 -6.73
C PHE A 114 -25.07 2.55 -7.77
N LEU A 115 -25.96 2.90 -8.70
CA LEU A 115 -25.67 3.89 -9.76
C LEU A 115 -25.96 5.36 -9.39
N LYS A 116 -26.74 5.63 -8.33
CA LYS A 116 -27.18 7.00 -7.96
C LYS A 116 -26.68 7.50 -6.59
N SER A 117 -26.26 6.61 -5.70
CA SER A 117 -25.78 6.93 -4.34
C SER A 117 -24.46 6.24 -3.97
N GLY A 118 -23.83 5.49 -4.89
CA GLY A 118 -22.51 4.93 -4.64
C GLY A 118 -21.52 6.07 -4.37
N VAL A 119 -20.69 5.91 -3.34
CA VAL A 119 -19.63 6.89 -3.06
C VAL A 119 -18.52 6.64 -4.08
N ASN A 120 -18.35 7.58 -5.00
CA ASN A 120 -17.32 7.54 -6.03
C ASN A 120 -16.32 8.68 -5.82
N LEU A 121 -15.08 8.43 -6.19
CA LEU A 121 -14.02 9.42 -6.31
C LEU A 121 -13.39 9.26 -7.68
N SER A 122 -13.18 10.35 -8.40
CA SER A 122 -12.51 10.29 -9.68
C SER A 122 -11.79 11.59 -9.98
N SER A 123 -10.69 11.47 -10.70
CA SER A 123 -9.91 12.61 -11.16
C SER A 123 -9.55 12.42 -12.63
N VAL A 124 -9.60 13.50 -13.39
CA VAL A 124 -9.13 13.57 -14.78
C VAL A 124 -7.98 14.56 -14.83
N VAL A 125 -6.84 14.13 -15.38
CA VAL A 125 -5.62 14.92 -15.45
C VAL A 125 -5.13 14.96 -16.90
N PRO A 126 -5.36 16.06 -17.62
CA PRO A 126 -4.70 16.29 -18.90
C PRO A 126 -3.25 16.74 -18.65
N VAL A 127 -2.31 16.14 -19.38
CA VAL A 127 -0.86 16.43 -19.32
C VAL A 127 -0.30 16.42 -20.73
N TYR A 128 0.59 17.34 -21.09
CA TYR A 128 1.28 17.24 -22.37
C TYR A 128 2.26 16.06 -22.39
N ILE A 129 2.36 15.35 -23.51
CA ILE A 129 3.18 14.13 -23.62
C ILE A 129 4.64 14.40 -23.20
N ASN A 130 5.17 15.56 -23.55
CA ASN A 130 6.54 15.98 -23.20
C ASN A 130 6.73 16.27 -21.70
N GLU A 131 5.68 16.54 -20.93
CA GLU A 131 5.74 16.76 -19.48
C GLU A 131 5.64 15.43 -18.69
N VAL A 132 5.13 14.36 -19.30
CA VAL A 132 4.96 13.06 -18.61
C VAL A 132 6.27 12.52 -17.99
N PRO A 133 7.44 12.58 -18.66
CA PRO A 133 8.70 12.15 -18.04
C PRO A 133 9.10 12.89 -16.77
N GLU A 134 8.69 14.15 -16.62
CA GLU A 134 8.94 14.94 -15.41
C GLU A 134 8.07 14.49 -14.22
N ILE A 135 6.91 13.88 -14.53
CA ILE A 135 5.88 13.48 -13.56
C ILE A 135 6.03 12.01 -13.14
N ASP A 136 6.39 11.13 -14.08
CA ASP A 136 6.31 9.68 -13.88
C ASP A 136 7.67 9.04 -13.55
N GLN A 137 7.71 8.34 -12.41
CA GLN A 137 8.88 7.69 -11.82
C GLN A 137 9.52 6.67 -12.76
N THR A 138 8.73 6.05 -13.63
CA THR A 138 9.22 5.10 -14.63
C THR A 138 10.25 5.70 -15.57
N PHE A 139 10.29 7.03 -15.70
CA PHE A 139 11.23 7.76 -16.56
C PHE A 139 12.34 8.49 -15.79
N PHE A 140 12.36 8.47 -14.45
CA PHE A 140 13.35 9.26 -13.67
C PHE A 140 14.80 8.81 -13.88
N ASP A 141 15.02 7.52 -14.10
CA ASP A 141 16.37 6.99 -14.37
C ASP A 141 16.89 7.42 -15.77
N PHE A 142 16.05 7.97 -16.65
CA PHE A 142 16.46 8.52 -17.96
C PHE A 142 17.02 9.95 -17.87
N GLU A 143 16.74 10.65 -16.78
CA GLU A 143 17.30 11.99 -16.50
C GLU A 143 18.49 11.93 -15.52
N GLY A 144 18.69 10.78 -14.87
CA GLY A 144 19.63 10.58 -13.76
C GLY A 144 20.89 9.80 -14.11
N ALA A 145 21.64 10.23 -15.11
CA ALA A 145 23.06 9.90 -15.24
C ALA A 145 23.79 11.12 -15.81
N SER A 146 24.97 11.42 -15.29
CA SER A 146 25.88 12.48 -15.77
C SER A 146 25.87 12.64 -17.29
N ASP A 147 26.20 13.85 -17.79
CA ASP A 147 26.40 14.33 -19.18
C ASP A 147 27.23 13.43 -20.16
N LEU A 148 27.27 12.11 -19.98
CA LEU A 148 28.12 11.14 -20.69
C LEU A 148 27.39 9.86 -21.09
N ALA A 149 26.09 9.72 -20.82
CA ALA A 149 25.28 8.66 -21.42
C ALA A 149 24.22 9.30 -22.34
N PRO A 150 24.19 9.00 -23.64
CA PRO A 150 23.09 9.45 -24.49
C PRO A 150 21.81 8.78 -23.96
N SER A 151 20.98 9.55 -23.25
CA SER A 151 19.61 9.19 -22.92
C SER A 151 18.96 8.77 -24.23
N LYS A 152 18.52 7.51 -24.33
CA LYS A 152 17.78 7.05 -25.52
C LYS A 152 16.63 8.04 -25.74
N PRO A 153 16.44 8.59 -26.95
CA PRO A 153 15.32 9.49 -27.20
C PRO A 153 14.04 8.73 -26.86
N LEU A 154 13.31 9.25 -25.87
CA LEU A 154 11.99 8.75 -25.52
C LEU A 154 11.07 9.13 -26.67
N ILE A 155 10.66 8.13 -27.44
CA ILE A 155 9.64 8.30 -28.48
C ILE A 155 8.30 8.40 -27.75
N ASP A 156 7.43 9.33 -28.15
CA ASP A 156 6.11 9.57 -27.54
C ASP A 156 5.31 8.28 -27.32
N GLN A 157 5.35 7.34 -28.28
CA GLN A 157 4.70 6.04 -28.14
C GLN A 157 5.18 5.23 -26.91
N THR A 158 6.45 5.36 -26.55
CA THR A 158 7.03 4.71 -25.36
C THR A 158 6.51 5.37 -24.09
N ILE A 159 6.37 6.69 -24.08
CA ILE A 159 5.80 7.44 -22.95
C ILE A 159 4.33 7.03 -22.75
N VAL A 160 3.55 7.06 -23.83
CA VAL A 160 2.13 6.68 -23.84
C VAL A 160 1.91 5.27 -23.30
N ASN A 161 2.72 4.31 -23.74
CA ASN A 161 2.55 2.90 -23.39
C ASN A 161 2.98 2.55 -21.96
N ASN A 162 3.89 3.34 -21.36
CA ASN A 162 4.48 3.01 -20.06
C ASN A 162 4.04 3.94 -18.92
N ALA A 163 3.35 5.05 -19.22
CA ALA A 163 2.89 5.97 -18.19
C ALA A 163 1.95 5.28 -17.17
N THR A 164 2.31 5.41 -15.90
CA THR A 164 1.65 4.85 -14.73
C THR A 164 0.85 5.88 -13.92
N ILE A 165 0.83 7.15 -14.34
CA ILE A 165 0.11 8.24 -13.65
C ILE A 165 -1.34 7.85 -13.32
N ALA A 166 -2.09 7.32 -14.29
CA ALA A 166 -3.48 6.87 -14.08
C ALA A 166 -3.60 5.77 -13.01
N ASN A 167 -2.66 4.82 -12.99
CA ASN A 167 -2.61 3.76 -11.96
C ASN A 167 -2.35 4.33 -10.57
N TRP A 168 -1.46 5.31 -10.45
CA TRP A 168 -1.17 5.99 -9.18
C TRP A 168 -2.37 6.78 -8.67
N ILE A 169 -3.06 7.52 -9.55
CA ILE A 169 -4.28 8.24 -9.19
C ILE A 169 -5.36 7.27 -8.70
N MET A 170 -5.58 6.17 -9.42
CA MET A 170 -6.54 5.13 -9.04
C MET A 170 -6.19 4.50 -7.69
N THR A 171 -4.93 4.13 -7.49
CA THR A 171 -4.45 3.56 -6.22
C THR A 171 -4.68 4.52 -5.05
N PHE A 172 -4.40 5.81 -5.25
CA PHE A 172 -4.68 6.81 -4.23
C PHE A 172 -6.19 6.99 -3.99
N ALA A 173 -6.99 6.98 -5.05
CA ALA A 173 -8.45 7.08 -4.96
C ALA A 173 -9.07 5.95 -4.14
N GLU A 174 -8.61 4.72 -4.33
CA GLU A 174 -9.12 3.56 -3.59
C GLU A 174 -8.83 3.66 -2.10
N TYR A 175 -7.57 3.92 -1.71
CA TYR A 175 -7.22 4.09 -0.30
C TYR A 175 -7.90 5.31 0.32
N TYR A 176 -8.00 6.42 -0.42
CA TYR A 176 -8.64 7.63 0.09
C TYR A 176 -10.15 7.43 0.27
N LEU A 177 -10.83 6.77 -0.66
CA LEU A 177 -12.24 6.40 -0.52
C LEU A 177 -12.45 5.48 0.69
N ALA A 178 -11.60 4.46 0.84
CA ALA A 178 -11.65 3.55 1.98
C ALA A 178 -11.48 4.30 3.31
N TYR A 179 -10.48 5.18 3.39
CA TYR A 179 -10.24 6.01 4.57
C TYR A 179 -11.43 6.92 4.89
N ARG A 180 -12.04 7.55 3.86
CA ARG A 180 -13.22 8.40 4.05
C ARG A 180 -14.41 7.63 4.57
N LEU A 181 -14.68 6.44 4.03
CA LEU A 181 -15.74 5.55 4.53
C LEU A 181 -15.47 5.02 5.93
N ALA A 182 -14.21 4.72 6.25
CA ALA A 182 -13.80 4.31 7.58
C ALA A 182 -13.96 5.44 8.61
N SER A 183 -13.68 6.68 8.21
CA SER A 183 -13.71 7.86 9.10
C SER A 183 -15.10 8.46 9.28
N ASP A 184 -16.03 8.18 8.36
CA ASP A 184 -17.39 8.71 8.39
C ASP A 184 -18.23 7.95 9.45
N GLU A 185 -18.70 8.66 10.47
CA GLU A 185 -19.48 8.05 11.54
C GLU A 185 -20.91 7.73 11.16
N ASP A 186 -21.50 8.56 10.30
CA ASP A 186 -22.89 8.43 9.85
C ASP A 186 -23.06 7.20 8.96
N LYS A 187 -22.02 6.83 8.22
CA LYS A 187 -22.02 5.61 7.38
C LYS A 187 -21.89 4.33 8.19
N ASN A 188 -21.34 4.37 9.41
CA ASN A 188 -21.18 3.23 10.32
C ASN A 188 -20.67 1.94 9.63
N ILE A 189 -19.71 2.06 8.72
CA ILE A 189 -19.08 0.91 8.04
C ILE A 189 -18.25 0.13 9.05
N ARG A 190 -18.41 -1.20 9.06
CA ARG A 190 -17.68 -2.12 9.95
C ARG A 190 -16.85 -3.15 9.23
N ILE A 191 -17.07 -3.34 7.93
CA ILE A 191 -16.27 -4.23 7.09
C ILE A 191 -15.87 -3.47 5.83
N ILE A 192 -14.58 -3.45 5.50
CA ILE A 192 -14.06 -2.87 4.27
C ILE A 192 -13.34 -3.97 3.49
N PHE A 193 -13.79 -4.23 2.28
CA PHE A 193 -13.12 -5.10 1.32
C PHE A 193 -12.38 -4.25 0.29
N MET A 194 -11.10 -4.54 0.07
CA MET A 194 -10.27 -3.94 -0.97
C MET A 194 -9.94 -5.01 -2.01
N ASP A 195 -10.07 -4.76 -3.33
CA ASP A 195 -9.49 -5.66 -4.37
C ASP A 195 -7.96 -5.49 -4.46
N ARG A 196 -7.30 -5.59 -3.31
CA ARG A 196 -5.86 -5.38 -3.13
C ARG A 196 -5.27 -6.30 -2.08
N THR A 197 -4.03 -6.71 -2.31
CA THR A 197 -3.25 -7.48 -1.34
C THR A 197 -2.61 -6.53 -0.32
N LEU A 198 -3.27 -6.23 0.81
CA LEU A 198 -2.81 -5.16 1.72
C LEU A 198 -1.34 -5.27 2.16
N SER A 199 -0.85 -6.47 2.45
CA SER A 199 0.56 -6.71 2.81
C SER A 199 1.51 -6.46 1.63
N GLY A 200 1.17 -6.97 0.45
CA GLY A 200 1.95 -6.80 -0.78
C GLY A 200 1.98 -5.34 -1.24
N GLU A 201 0.86 -4.64 -1.16
CA GLU A 201 0.74 -3.23 -1.53
C GLU A 201 1.56 -2.35 -0.59
N ARG A 202 1.49 -2.60 0.73
CA ARG A 202 2.33 -1.88 1.68
C ARG A 202 3.81 -2.06 1.37
N ALA A 203 4.23 -3.29 1.03
CA ALA A 203 5.61 -3.57 0.66
C ALA A 203 6.01 -2.86 -0.66
N SER A 204 5.12 -2.84 -1.66
CA SER A 204 5.34 -2.10 -2.92
C SER A 204 5.48 -0.62 -2.66
N LEU A 205 4.52 0.00 -1.94
CA LEU A 205 4.55 1.43 -1.62
C LEU A 205 5.79 1.82 -0.83
N LEU A 206 6.27 0.96 0.08
CA LEU A 206 7.54 1.15 0.77
C LEU A 206 8.73 1.12 -0.18
N TYR A 207 8.72 0.25 -1.19
CA TYR A 207 9.75 0.17 -2.22
C TYR A 207 9.71 1.37 -3.18
N ASP A 208 8.52 1.73 -3.68
CA ASP A 208 8.32 2.85 -4.62
C ASP A 208 8.68 4.21 -4.00
N THR A 209 8.71 4.28 -2.66
CA THR A 209 9.17 5.43 -1.88
C THR A 209 10.59 5.29 -1.33
N SER A 210 11.37 4.26 -1.68
CA SER A 210 12.64 3.96 -0.98
C SER A 210 13.88 4.71 -1.47
N LYS A 211 13.89 5.19 -2.71
CA LYS A 211 15.05 5.86 -3.34
C LYS A 211 15.20 7.31 -2.82
N TYR A 212 15.86 7.47 -1.66
CA TYR A 212 16.05 8.76 -0.97
C TYR A 212 16.70 9.83 -1.86
N GLU A 213 17.62 9.43 -2.73
CA GLU A 213 18.32 10.28 -3.69
C GLU A 213 17.36 11.01 -4.65
N LEU A 214 16.20 10.41 -4.95
CA LEU A 214 15.20 11.01 -5.83
C LEU A 214 14.31 12.02 -5.08
N TRP A 215 14.22 11.98 -3.76
CA TRP A 215 13.23 12.77 -3.03
C TRP A 215 13.45 14.27 -3.21
N LYS A 216 14.68 14.75 -3.03
CA LYS A 216 15.01 16.18 -3.19
C LYS A 216 14.74 16.72 -4.60
N VAL A 217 14.96 15.87 -5.60
CA VAL A 217 14.92 16.25 -7.02
C VAL A 217 13.51 16.10 -7.59
N LYS A 218 12.77 15.08 -7.16
CA LYS A 218 11.52 14.63 -7.78
C LYS A 218 10.30 14.74 -6.89
N SER A 219 10.44 14.88 -5.57
CA SER A 219 9.27 15.05 -4.69
C SER A 219 8.90 16.52 -4.56
N ASN A 220 7.71 16.85 -5.03
CA ASN A 220 7.12 18.17 -4.88
C ASN A 220 6.27 18.30 -3.62
N LEU A 221 6.16 17.24 -2.80
CA LEU A 221 5.66 17.34 -1.42
C LEU A 221 6.61 18.11 -0.50
N LEU A 222 7.93 18.00 -0.74
CA LEU A 222 8.93 18.72 0.04
C LEU A 222 8.74 20.23 -0.08
N GLY A 223 8.68 20.93 1.05
CA GLY A 223 8.46 22.38 1.11
C GLY A 223 6.99 22.81 1.04
N ILE A 224 6.04 21.89 0.86
CA ILE A 224 4.61 22.22 1.10
C ILE A 224 4.44 22.51 2.59
N GLU A 225 3.82 23.65 2.91
CA GLU A 225 3.54 24.03 4.29
C GLU A 225 2.23 23.42 4.78
N VAL A 226 2.29 22.78 5.94
CA VAL A 226 1.12 22.30 6.67
C VAL A 226 1.18 22.89 8.07
N ASP A 227 0.13 23.62 8.45
CA ASP A 227 0.09 24.40 9.70
C ASP A 227 1.30 25.34 9.88
N GLY A 228 1.78 25.95 8.77
CA GLY A 228 2.93 26.86 8.77
C GLY A 228 4.30 26.19 8.90
N VAL A 229 4.35 24.85 8.88
CA VAL A 229 5.60 24.08 8.93
C VAL A 229 5.84 23.38 7.59
N PRO A 230 6.95 23.65 6.88
CA PRO A 230 7.24 23.00 5.62
C PRO A 230 7.62 21.52 5.82
N ILE A 231 7.07 20.65 5.00
CA ILE A 231 7.41 19.22 4.95
C ILE A 231 8.86 19.06 4.47
N ASP A 232 9.67 18.30 5.22
CA ASP A 232 11.03 17.96 4.83
C ASP A 232 11.20 16.45 4.57
N GLU A 233 12.41 16.02 4.17
CA GLU A 233 12.70 14.61 3.89
C GLU A 233 12.51 13.72 5.13
N LYS A 234 12.72 14.28 6.33
CA LYS A 234 12.56 13.52 7.57
C LYS A 234 11.08 13.33 7.87
N ASP A 235 10.24 14.32 7.60
CA ASP A 235 8.79 14.14 7.66
C ASP A 235 8.36 12.97 6.74
N LEU A 236 8.84 12.93 5.49
CA LEU A 236 8.54 11.80 4.58
C LEU A 236 9.09 10.45 5.09
N ALA A 237 10.33 10.41 5.56
CA ALA A 237 10.96 9.19 6.05
C ALA A 237 10.25 8.63 7.29
N TYR A 238 9.84 9.52 8.21
CA TYR A 238 9.03 9.20 9.38
C TYR A 238 7.68 8.62 8.98
N GLY A 239 7.00 9.26 8.02
CA GLY A 239 5.71 8.84 7.51
C GLY A 239 5.67 7.43 6.94
N ARG A 240 6.79 6.89 6.43
CA ARG A 240 6.85 5.54 5.85
C ARG A 240 6.63 4.41 6.86
N TYR A 241 6.70 4.70 8.17
CA TYR A 241 6.70 3.68 9.22
C TYR A 241 5.63 3.92 10.29
N CYS A 242 4.60 4.75 10.03
CA CYS A 242 3.68 5.27 11.05
C CYS A 242 2.56 4.33 11.48
N ILE A 243 2.52 3.07 11.03
CA ILE A 243 1.67 2.05 11.65
C ILE A 243 2.21 1.76 13.06
N LYS A 244 1.53 2.28 14.08
CA LYS A 244 1.89 2.14 15.50
C LYS A 244 0.83 1.37 16.26
N ASN A 245 1.24 0.26 16.86
CA ASN A 245 0.42 -0.48 17.81
C ASN A 245 1.33 -1.18 18.81
N PRO A 246 1.61 -0.54 19.97
CA PRO A 246 2.50 -1.11 20.98
C PRO A 246 2.04 -2.48 21.48
N LYS A 247 0.71 -2.72 21.57
CA LYS A 247 0.14 -4.01 21.99
C LYS A 247 0.47 -5.15 21.02
N LEU A 248 0.61 -4.84 19.74
CA LEU A 248 1.00 -5.78 18.70
C LEU A 248 2.52 -5.77 18.41
N GLY A 249 3.29 -4.94 19.12
CA GLY A 249 4.72 -4.77 18.86
C GLY A 249 5.03 -4.17 17.49
N VAL A 250 4.19 -3.25 17.00
CA VAL A 250 4.34 -2.59 15.69
C VAL A 250 4.67 -1.10 15.89
N PRO A 251 5.71 -0.55 15.22
CA PRO A 251 6.62 -1.24 14.32
C PRO A 251 7.56 -2.21 15.06
N PRO A 252 7.95 -3.34 14.45
CA PRO A 252 8.82 -4.31 15.11
C PRO A 252 10.23 -3.73 15.28
N PRO A 253 10.91 -3.94 16.42
CA PRO A 253 12.24 -3.36 16.68
C PRO A 253 13.37 -4.13 15.96
N ARG A 254 13.29 -4.23 14.62
CA ARG A 254 14.25 -4.96 13.78
C ARG A 254 14.36 -4.35 12.38
N GLY A 255 15.43 -4.68 11.66
CA GLY A 255 15.61 -4.22 10.28
C GLY A 255 15.60 -2.69 10.17
N ASP A 256 14.89 -2.17 9.17
CA ASP A 256 14.72 -0.73 8.92
C ASP A 256 13.72 -0.08 9.89
N PHE A 257 12.84 -0.88 10.49
CA PHE A 257 11.86 -0.43 11.48
C PHE A 257 12.48 -0.06 12.83
N LEU A 258 13.65 -0.62 13.18
CA LEU A 258 14.28 -0.39 14.49
C LEU A 258 14.48 1.09 14.79
N ARG A 259 14.92 1.87 13.79
CA ARG A 259 15.12 3.32 13.96
C ARG A 259 13.83 4.01 14.41
N TYR A 260 12.72 3.74 13.72
CA TYR A 260 11.45 4.42 13.98
C TYR A 260 10.75 3.84 15.20
N ALA A 261 10.94 2.55 15.52
CA ALA A 261 10.50 1.98 16.79
C ALA A 261 11.12 2.72 17.99
N ILE A 262 12.42 3.04 17.93
CA ILE A 262 13.10 3.84 18.96
C ILE A 262 12.53 5.26 19.03
N VAL A 263 12.37 5.93 17.87
CA VAL A 263 11.83 7.30 17.82
C VAL A 263 10.41 7.36 18.42
N PHE A 264 9.54 6.42 18.05
CA PHE A 264 8.16 6.39 18.57
C PHE A 264 8.12 6.07 20.05
N LEU A 265 8.96 5.14 20.53
CA LEU A 265 9.07 4.83 21.95
C LEU A 265 9.40 6.07 22.78
N ILE A 266 10.39 6.86 22.35
CA ILE A 266 10.79 8.11 23.03
C ILE A 266 9.70 9.19 22.91
N GLN A 267 8.96 9.23 21.81
CA GLN A 267 7.84 10.16 21.65
C GLN A 267 6.66 9.82 22.56
N GLU A 268 6.40 8.53 22.81
CA GLU A 268 5.29 8.06 23.66
C GLU A 268 5.65 8.11 25.15
N ASP A 269 6.84 7.66 25.54
CA ASP A 269 7.25 7.52 26.95
C ASP A 269 8.02 8.74 27.48
N GLY A 270 8.43 9.65 26.60
CA GLY A 270 9.25 10.81 26.94
C GLY A 270 10.75 10.51 27.01
N PRO A 271 11.53 11.33 27.74
CA PRO A 271 12.98 11.16 27.85
C PRO A 271 13.40 9.80 28.42
N LEU A 272 14.25 9.07 27.71
CA LEU A 272 14.75 7.73 28.09
C LEU A 272 16.27 7.60 27.93
N THR A 273 16.91 6.79 28.78
CA THR A 273 18.30 6.35 28.64
C THR A 273 18.41 5.14 27.69
N LEU A 274 19.64 4.80 27.26
CA LEU A 274 19.88 3.61 26.43
C LEU A 274 19.39 2.32 27.12
N ASP A 275 19.61 2.19 28.43
CA ASP A 275 19.20 1.01 29.20
C ASP A 275 17.67 0.85 29.22
N GLU A 276 16.94 1.93 29.52
CA GLU A 276 15.47 1.94 29.52
C GLU A 276 14.90 1.60 28.13
N ILE A 277 15.53 2.10 27.05
CA ILE A 277 15.14 1.77 25.67
C ILE A 277 15.38 0.29 25.38
N CYS A 278 16.56 -0.25 25.72
CA CYS A 278 16.87 -1.66 25.48
C CYS A 278 15.92 -2.58 26.26
N GLU A 279 15.60 -2.24 27.51
CA GLU A 279 14.65 -2.99 28.33
C GLU A 279 13.26 -3.03 27.67
N LYS A 280 12.72 -1.86 27.29
CA LYS A 280 11.40 -1.72 26.64
C LYS A 280 11.32 -2.42 25.29
N LEU A 281 12.43 -2.46 24.54
CA LEU A 281 12.51 -3.18 23.26
C LEU A 281 12.81 -4.68 23.41
N GLY A 282 12.98 -5.19 24.64
CA GLY A 282 13.33 -6.59 24.90
C GLY A 282 14.73 -6.98 24.38
N VAL A 283 15.65 -6.02 24.29
CA VAL A 283 17.01 -6.20 23.81
C VAL A 283 17.90 -6.66 24.95
N LYS A 284 18.30 -7.94 24.92
CA LYS A 284 19.14 -8.57 25.96
C LYS A 284 20.58 -8.81 25.52
N ASP A 285 20.83 -8.90 24.21
CA ASP A 285 22.15 -9.21 23.68
C ASP A 285 22.96 -7.95 23.33
N GLU A 286 24.27 -8.02 23.61
CA GLU A 286 25.20 -6.92 23.41
C GLU A 286 25.28 -6.46 21.94
N LYS A 287 25.12 -7.40 21.00
CA LYS A 287 25.16 -7.08 19.56
C LYS A 287 23.96 -6.22 19.14
N ARG A 288 22.75 -6.54 19.60
CA ARG A 288 21.55 -5.72 19.37
C ARG A 288 21.61 -4.42 20.15
N ARG A 289 22.15 -4.41 21.37
CA ARG A 289 22.37 -3.16 22.14
C ARG A 289 23.22 -2.16 21.35
N LYS A 290 24.37 -2.59 20.81
CA LYS A 290 25.21 -1.76 19.93
C LYS A 290 24.49 -1.28 18.66
N ARG A 291 23.53 -2.07 18.15
CA ARG A 291 22.70 -1.67 17.01
C ARG A 291 21.70 -0.59 17.39
N VAL A 292 21.06 -0.70 18.56
CA VAL A 292 20.16 0.34 19.12
C VAL A 292 20.94 1.64 19.30
N GLU A 293 22.11 1.58 19.93
CA GLU A 293 22.98 2.74 20.16
C GLU A 293 23.35 3.44 18.84
N ARG A 294 23.72 2.69 17.79
CA ARG A 294 24.01 3.25 16.47
C ARG A 294 22.81 3.99 15.87
N PHE A 295 21.60 3.43 15.99
CA PHE A 295 20.39 4.09 15.49
C PHE A 295 20.01 5.33 16.30
N LEU A 296 20.27 5.33 17.62
CA LEU A 296 20.13 6.51 18.46
C LEU A 296 21.10 7.62 18.02
N GLN A 297 22.39 7.30 17.86
CA GLN A 297 23.39 8.25 17.37
C GLN A 297 23.01 8.84 16.01
N THR A 298 22.57 8.02 15.05
CA THR A 298 22.07 8.49 13.76
C THR A 298 20.83 9.37 13.91
N SER A 299 19.90 9.01 14.80
CA SER A 299 18.67 9.80 15.03
C SER A 299 18.93 11.13 15.74
N VAL A 300 19.97 11.20 16.58
CA VAL A 300 20.49 12.44 17.15
C VAL A 300 21.14 13.31 16.08
N LYS A 301 22.01 12.73 15.24
CA LYS A 301 22.64 13.43 14.10
C LYS A 301 21.58 14.02 13.16
N ASP A 302 20.54 13.26 12.87
CA ASP A 302 19.45 13.68 12.00
C ASP A 302 18.41 14.54 12.74
N LYS A 303 18.59 14.82 14.03
CA LYS A 303 17.75 15.66 14.87
C LYS A 303 16.31 15.16 15.03
N TYR A 304 16.02 13.87 14.85
CA TYR A 304 14.74 13.31 15.30
C TYR A 304 14.66 13.27 16.83
N ILE A 305 15.82 13.02 17.45
CA ILE A 305 16.00 12.88 18.88
C ILE A 305 17.08 13.89 19.30
N LEU A 306 16.99 14.40 20.52
CA LEU A 306 17.97 15.26 21.16
C LEU A 306 18.62 14.47 22.31
N LEU A 307 19.93 14.60 22.49
CA LEU A 307 20.62 14.04 23.65
C LEU A 307 20.81 15.15 24.70
N ARG A 308 20.24 14.98 25.89
CA ARG A 308 20.40 15.88 27.04
C ARG A 308 20.97 15.10 28.22
N GLY A 309 22.25 15.31 28.51
CA GLY A 309 22.98 14.47 29.45
C GLY A 309 23.08 13.04 28.90
N ASP A 310 22.52 12.08 29.63
CA ASP A 310 22.43 10.65 29.27
C ASP A 310 21.05 10.25 28.72
N ARG A 311 20.12 11.20 28.60
CA ARG A 311 18.74 10.96 28.17
C ARG A 311 18.48 11.43 26.75
N TYR A 312 17.80 10.58 26.00
CA TYR A 312 17.31 10.83 24.65
C TYR A 312 15.88 11.34 24.70
N GLU A 313 15.64 12.49 24.08
CA GLU A 313 14.35 13.19 24.08
C GLU A 313 13.85 13.39 22.64
N ALA A 314 12.53 13.37 22.43
CA ALA A 314 11.98 13.66 21.11
C ALA A 314 12.25 15.12 20.73
N ASN A 315 12.66 15.39 19.48
CA ASN A 315 12.73 16.75 18.98
C ASN A 315 11.30 17.28 18.74
N PRO A 316 10.88 18.40 19.38
CA PRO A 316 9.55 18.98 19.20
C PRO A 316 9.13 19.20 17.75
N ARG A 317 10.07 19.47 16.83
CA ARG A 317 9.81 19.66 15.39
C ARG A 317 9.17 18.44 14.72
N TYR A 318 9.38 17.23 15.25
CA TYR A 318 8.91 15.99 14.63
C TYR A 318 7.89 15.22 15.46
N VAL A 319 7.43 15.79 16.59
CA VAL A 319 6.41 15.17 17.45
C VAL A 319 5.05 15.13 16.74
N ASP A 320 4.71 16.19 16.00
CA ASP A 320 3.44 16.34 15.31
C ASP A 320 3.48 15.88 13.83
N THR A 321 4.60 15.32 13.37
CA THR A 321 4.81 14.95 11.96
C THR A 321 3.68 14.10 11.41
N TRP A 322 3.24 13.07 12.15
CA TRP A 322 2.15 12.22 11.67
C TRP A 322 0.85 13.00 11.47
N SER A 323 0.49 13.87 12.42
CA SER A 323 -0.70 14.73 12.31
C SER A 323 -0.63 15.64 11.07
N ARG A 324 0.54 16.25 10.81
CA ARG A 324 0.76 17.08 9.62
C ARG A 324 0.69 16.27 8.33
N LEU A 325 1.25 15.06 8.27
CA LEU A 325 1.12 14.20 7.09
C LEU A 325 -0.33 13.77 6.83
N LYS A 326 -1.13 13.48 7.88
CA LYS A 326 -2.56 13.21 7.71
C LYS A 326 -3.32 14.40 7.15
N LYS A 327 -2.95 15.62 7.56
CA LYS A 327 -3.52 16.86 7.00
C LYS A 327 -3.13 17.03 5.54
N LEU A 328 -1.86 16.80 5.19
CA LEU A 328 -1.38 16.82 3.81
C LEU A 328 -2.16 15.85 2.91
N VAL A 329 -2.32 14.60 3.34
CA VAL A 329 -3.10 13.58 2.61
C VAL A 329 -4.54 14.03 2.40
N ARG A 330 -5.19 14.58 3.42
CA ARG A 330 -6.56 15.09 3.29
C ARG A 330 -6.65 16.30 2.36
N GLN A 331 -5.75 17.27 2.49
CA GLN A 331 -5.72 18.46 1.65
C GLN A 331 -5.55 18.09 0.18
N LEU A 332 -4.60 17.21 -0.14
CA LEU A 332 -4.37 16.78 -1.51
C LEU A 332 -5.44 15.80 -1.99
N GLY A 333 -5.91 14.86 -1.16
CA GLY A 333 -7.01 13.97 -1.52
C GLY A 333 -8.31 14.72 -1.82
N ASP A 334 -8.65 15.73 -1.01
CA ASP A 334 -9.80 16.60 -1.27
C ASP A 334 -9.63 17.40 -2.56
N ARG A 335 -8.42 17.88 -2.81
CA ARG A 335 -8.07 18.55 -4.06
C ARG A 335 -8.23 17.64 -5.29
N PHE A 336 -7.73 16.41 -5.23
CA PHE A 336 -7.79 15.46 -6.33
C PHE A 336 -9.22 15.09 -6.72
N PHE A 337 -10.08 14.85 -5.73
CA PHE A 337 -11.34 14.14 -5.98
C PHE A 337 -12.61 14.93 -5.72
N PHE A 338 -12.53 16.10 -5.06
CA PHE A 338 -13.73 16.88 -4.70
C PHE A 338 -13.68 18.34 -5.18
N HIS A 339 -12.51 18.85 -5.54
CA HIS A 339 -12.40 20.23 -6.01
C HIS A 339 -13.15 20.41 -7.34
N ARG A 340 -14.08 21.36 -7.37
CA ARG A 340 -14.77 21.77 -8.60
C ARG A 340 -13.95 22.88 -9.21
N GLY A 341 -13.17 22.55 -10.24
CA GLY A 341 -12.15 23.42 -10.80
C GLY A 341 -12.67 24.77 -11.30
N GLU A 342 -11.82 25.78 -11.16
CA GLU A 342 -11.85 27.02 -11.94
C GLU A 342 -11.09 26.81 -13.27
N GLU A 343 -11.31 27.69 -14.24
CA GLU A 343 -10.66 27.60 -15.55
C GLU A 343 -9.12 27.64 -15.41
N GLY A 344 -8.41 26.69 -16.04
CA GLY A 344 -6.95 26.55 -15.93
C GLY A 344 -6.44 25.80 -14.69
N PHE A 345 -7.31 25.35 -13.78
CA PHE A 345 -6.91 24.56 -12.62
C PHE A 345 -6.56 23.10 -13.00
N ASN A 346 -5.40 22.62 -12.56
CA ASN A 346 -5.05 21.20 -12.61
C ASN A 346 -4.88 20.63 -11.19
N VAL A 347 -5.57 19.54 -10.90
CA VAL A 347 -5.56 18.87 -9.58
C VAL A 347 -4.17 18.38 -9.16
N MET A 348 -3.28 18.07 -10.10
CA MET A 348 -1.91 17.62 -9.84
C MET A 348 -0.91 18.76 -9.70
N LYS A 349 -1.26 20.02 -9.99
CA LYS A 349 -0.29 21.13 -9.94
C LYS A 349 -0.27 21.86 -8.59
N VAL A 350 0.76 21.68 -7.79
CA VAL A 350 0.90 22.36 -6.48
C VAL A 350 1.75 23.62 -6.59
N ARG A 351 1.52 24.59 -5.71
CA ARG A 351 2.35 25.80 -5.62
C ARG A 351 3.39 25.64 -4.53
N LYS A 352 4.66 25.84 -4.89
CA LYS A 352 5.81 25.75 -3.99
C LYS A 352 6.76 26.92 -4.26
N GLY A 353 7.07 27.71 -3.24
CA GLY A 353 7.99 28.86 -3.37
C GLY A 353 7.59 29.85 -4.47
N GLY A 354 6.29 30.06 -4.67
CA GLY A 354 5.74 30.94 -5.71
C GLY A 354 5.63 30.33 -7.11
N ARG A 355 6.24 29.17 -7.36
CA ARG A 355 6.18 28.44 -8.64
C ARG A 355 5.13 27.34 -8.61
N GLU A 356 4.56 27.05 -9.77
CA GLU A 356 3.67 25.92 -9.95
C GLU A 356 4.49 24.69 -10.38
N CYS A 357 4.23 23.53 -9.77
CA CYS A 357 4.98 22.30 -9.97
C CYS A 357 4.00 21.12 -10.05
N TRP A 358 4.30 20.14 -10.89
CA TRP A 358 3.52 18.90 -10.93
C TRP A 358 3.81 18.03 -9.70
N LEU A 359 2.77 17.51 -9.06
CA LEU A 359 2.92 16.35 -8.20
C LEU A 359 3.36 15.18 -9.06
N THR A 360 4.41 14.50 -8.62
CA THR A 360 4.92 13.33 -9.33
C THR A 360 4.23 12.06 -8.86
N THR A 361 4.40 10.98 -9.61
CA THR A 361 4.02 9.64 -9.16
C THR A 361 4.74 9.22 -7.86
N LEU A 362 5.94 9.76 -7.56
CA LEU A 362 6.59 9.61 -6.25
C LEU A 362 5.77 10.25 -5.13
N ASP A 363 5.28 11.47 -5.39
CA ASP A 363 4.42 12.17 -4.45
C ASP A 363 3.12 11.40 -4.22
N ILE A 364 2.47 10.90 -5.28
CA ILE A 364 1.26 10.09 -5.16
C ILE A 364 1.53 8.75 -4.44
N ALA A 365 2.70 8.14 -4.63
CA ALA A 365 3.12 6.94 -3.90
C ALA A 365 3.24 7.21 -2.39
N PHE A 366 3.84 8.33 -2.00
CA PHE A 366 3.87 8.77 -0.59
C PHE A 366 2.47 9.00 -0.04
N LEU A 367 1.62 9.72 -0.76
CA LEU A 367 0.24 9.99 -0.34
C LEU A 367 -0.56 8.70 -0.18
N SER A 368 -0.38 7.74 -1.10
CA SER A 368 -1.02 6.42 -1.06
C SER A 368 -0.53 5.60 0.13
N LEU A 369 0.79 5.59 0.40
CA LEU A 369 1.36 4.94 1.57
C LEU A 369 0.78 5.52 2.87
N PHE A 370 0.83 6.83 3.03
CA PHE A 370 0.31 7.48 4.23
C PHE A 370 -1.20 7.27 4.37
N CYS A 371 -1.95 7.28 3.28
CA CYS A 371 -3.39 7.02 3.29
C CYS A 371 -3.72 5.58 3.71
N LEU A 372 -2.95 4.59 3.24
CA LEU A 372 -3.06 3.20 3.70
C LEU A 372 -2.78 3.09 5.21
N GLU A 373 -1.73 3.75 5.70
CA GLU A 373 -1.41 3.75 7.13
C GLU A 373 -2.50 4.45 7.97
N MET A 374 -3.07 5.55 7.46
CA MET A 374 -4.25 6.21 8.04
C MET A 374 -5.46 5.29 8.10
N LEU A 375 -5.75 4.55 7.02
CA LEU A 375 -6.84 3.59 6.96
C LEU A 375 -6.66 2.47 7.99
N VAL A 376 -5.45 1.93 8.15
CA VAL A 376 -5.17 0.90 9.16
C VAL A 376 -5.41 1.44 10.57
N GLU A 377 -4.88 2.63 10.88
CA GLU A 377 -5.07 3.27 12.18
C GLU A 377 -6.55 3.50 12.48
N GLU A 378 -7.30 3.99 11.50
CA GLU A 378 -8.71 4.28 11.64
C GLU A 378 -9.54 3.00 11.84
N CYS A 379 -9.21 1.94 11.10
CA CYS A 379 -9.84 0.64 11.26
C CYS A 379 -9.60 0.06 12.66
N TRP A 380 -8.39 0.19 13.22
CA TRP A 380 -8.12 -0.22 14.60
C TRP A 380 -8.90 0.61 15.61
N ARG A 381 -8.89 1.94 15.46
CA ARG A 381 -9.61 2.87 16.35
C ARG A 381 -11.10 2.56 16.40
N ARG A 382 -11.71 2.27 15.25
CA ARG A 382 -13.17 2.08 15.11
C ARG A 382 -13.61 0.62 15.08
N ARG A 383 -12.71 -0.34 15.27
CA ARG A 383 -12.98 -1.79 15.14
C ARG A 383 -13.65 -2.15 13.81
N ILE A 384 -13.04 -1.70 12.72
CA ILE A 384 -13.44 -2.05 11.36
C ILE A 384 -12.59 -3.23 10.91
N LEU A 385 -13.24 -4.25 10.35
CA LEU A 385 -12.58 -5.39 9.73
C LEU A 385 -12.15 -5.00 8.31
N LEU A 386 -10.86 -4.69 8.15
CA LEU A 386 -10.24 -4.39 6.86
C LEU A 386 -9.71 -5.66 6.21
N ILE A 387 -10.21 -6.00 5.02
CA ILE A 387 -9.90 -7.24 4.30
C ILE A 387 -9.37 -6.89 2.92
N GLY A 388 -8.16 -7.37 2.63
CA GLY A 388 -7.60 -7.36 1.28
C GLY A 388 -7.93 -8.65 0.56
N LEU A 389 -8.42 -8.55 -0.67
CA LEU A 389 -8.68 -9.69 -1.54
C LEU A 389 -7.48 -9.91 -2.46
N THR A 390 -7.10 -11.17 -2.64
CA THR A 390 -5.96 -11.57 -3.47
C THR A 390 -6.39 -12.69 -4.39
N LYS A 391 -6.23 -12.51 -5.70
CA LYS A 391 -6.40 -13.59 -6.70
C LYS A 391 -5.16 -14.50 -6.68
N ASP A 392 -5.30 -15.78 -7.04
CA ASP A 392 -4.22 -16.78 -6.96
C ASP A 392 -2.91 -16.39 -7.67
N THR A 393 -3.01 -15.58 -8.73
CA THR A 393 -1.89 -15.05 -9.50
C THR A 393 -1.08 -13.99 -8.75
N ALA A 394 -1.69 -13.32 -7.77
CA ALA A 394 -1.12 -12.23 -6.98
C ALA A 394 -0.56 -12.67 -5.61
N ALA A 395 -0.74 -13.94 -5.20
CA ALA A 395 -0.18 -14.51 -3.96
C ALA A 395 1.35 -14.77 -4.04
N ARG A 396 2.11 -13.86 -4.65
CA ARG A 396 3.57 -13.97 -4.82
C ARG A 396 4.30 -13.88 -3.48
N ASP A 397 3.82 -13.04 -2.57
CA ASP A 397 4.45 -12.85 -1.26
C ASP A 397 4.41 -14.13 -0.42
N PHE A 398 3.24 -14.78 -0.37
CA PHE A 398 3.07 -16.11 0.24
C PHE A 398 4.08 -17.12 -0.32
N LYS A 399 4.21 -17.18 -1.65
CA LYS A 399 5.11 -18.13 -2.33
C LYS A 399 6.60 -17.81 -2.15
N ARG A 400 6.99 -16.53 -2.22
CA ARG A 400 8.40 -16.09 -2.28
C ARG A 400 8.99 -15.73 -0.94
N GLN A 401 8.18 -15.36 0.05
CA GLN A 401 8.65 -14.91 1.36
C GLN A 401 8.24 -15.90 2.45
N LEU A 402 6.93 -16.14 2.60
CA LEU A 402 6.44 -16.94 3.72
C LEU A 402 6.94 -18.39 3.65
N ILE A 403 6.79 -19.06 2.50
CA ILE A 403 7.23 -20.46 2.35
C ILE A 403 8.73 -20.63 2.66
N PRO A 404 9.66 -19.82 2.09
CA PRO A 404 11.07 -19.91 2.46
C PRO A 404 11.37 -19.66 3.94
N ILE A 405 10.69 -18.71 4.58
CA ILE A 405 10.87 -18.45 6.03
C ILE A 405 10.45 -19.67 6.84
N LEU A 406 9.25 -20.22 6.58
CA LEU A 406 8.77 -21.41 7.27
C LEU A 406 9.72 -22.60 7.07
N ARG A 407 10.34 -22.73 5.90
CA ARG A 407 11.37 -23.74 5.65
C ARG A 407 12.64 -23.51 6.46
N ASN A 408 13.15 -22.29 6.49
CA ASN A 408 14.37 -21.96 7.22
C ASN A 408 14.20 -22.09 8.73
N GLU A 409 13.02 -21.76 9.26
CA GLU A 409 12.67 -21.92 10.68
C GLU A 409 12.35 -23.38 11.06
N GLY A 410 12.54 -24.34 10.13
CA GLY A 410 12.27 -25.75 10.39
C GLY A 410 10.78 -26.10 10.53
N LEU A 411 9.89 -25.14 10.28
CA LEU A 411 8.45 -25.33 10.25
C LEU A 411 8.01 -26.11 8.99
N LEU A 412 8.87 -26.14 7.95
CA LEU A 412 8.78 -27.08 6.82
C LEU A 412 9.99 -28.03 6.82
N CYS A 413 9.89 -29.14 7.55
CA CYS A 413 10.90 -30.20 7.50
C CYS A 413 10.93 -30.88 6.11
N SER A 414 11.96 -30.62 5.31
CA SER A 414 12.30 -31.47 4.16
C SER A 414 13.23 -32.60 4.62
N ARG A 415 12.68 -33.76 5.00
CA ARG A 415 13.39 -35.01 4.73
C ARG A 415 13.11 -35.31 3.25
N ILE A 416 14.11 -35.12 2.41
CA ILE A 416 14.15 -35.73 1.07
C ILE A 416 14.41 -37.22 1.29
#